data_AF-A0A1F6AIK8-F1
#
_entry.id   AF-A0A1F6AIK8-F1
#
_cell.length_a   1.000
_cell.length_b   1.000
_cell.length_c   1.000
_cell.angle_alpha   90.00
_cell.angle_beta   90.00
_cell.angle_gamma   90.00
#
_symmetry.space_group_name_H-M   'P 1'
#
loop_
_entity.id
_entity.type
_entity.pdbx_description
1 polymer ?
#
loop_
_entity_poly.entity_id
_entity_poly.type
_entity_poly.pdbx_seq_one_letter_code
_entity_poly.pdbx_strand_id
1 'polypeptide(L)'
;MIGTQTITATHLPKVGDREDFSMRAVGPGETDYNFPLSMTGTILAIWQEDPKHAAEYLTRNILGVIGTASAPPEEGFWFDSYNSGDTLKETADKVRNYGIKSFTKGKIRNAFIRLLGEELFDEKEKLDKFFVSKYGYEFFRSFEDAFEDSQAIEDLSTPAKDNAHFLYRICILSGFIDHINVRVAQESTSVLSLQALKNWLKINLDERRANDLTKTFQMIKNLRKQYPIHEHFTITAEGRRVVRDEIREAKKYFNITPDLERSWLNVFTDFKNSLAEIRKTLQ
;
A
#
# COMPACT_ATOMS: atom_id res chain seq x y z
N MET A 1 -17.87 10.91 -42.47
CA MET A 1 -18.27 11.52 -41.19
C MET A 1 -17.61 10.68 -40.11
N ILE A 2 -16.62 11.19 -39.37
CA ILE A 2 -16.04 10.46 -38.24
C ILE A 2 -17.12 10.47 -37.15
N GLY A 3 -17.67 9.31 -36.80
CA GLY A 3 -18.77 9.24 -35.84
C GLY A 3 -18.34 9.75 -34.46
N THR A 4 -19.27 10.42 -33.77
CA THR A 4 -19.05 10.96 -32.44
C THR A 4 -18.94 9.84 -31.42
N GLN A 5 -17.88 9.87 -30.62
CA GLN A 5 -17.71 8.98 -29.47
C GLN A 5 -18.37 9.61 -28.24
N THR A 6 -19.22 8.85 -27.56
CA THR A 6 -19.83 9.24 -26.28
C THR A 6 -19.13 8.49 -25.17
N ILE A 7 -18.66 9.22 -24.15
CA ILE A 7 -18.03 8.64 -22.96
C ILE A 7 -18.86 9.06 -21.77
N THR A 8 -19.18 8.09 -20.92
CA THR A 8 -19.95 8.31 -19.70
C THR A 8 -19.23 7.66 -18.54
N ALA A 9 -18.96 8.45 -17.51
CA ALA A 9 -18.47 7.98 -16.22
C ALA A 9 -19.64 7.76 -15.27
N THR A 10 -19.82 6.52 -14.81
CA THR A 10 -20.73 6.19 -13.71
C THR A 10 -19.91 6.02 -12.44
N HIS A 11 -20.10 6.91 -11.48
CA HIS A 11 -19.43 6.83 -10.18
C HIS A 11 -19.91 5.59 -9.42
N LEU A 12 -18.97 4.81 -8.90
CA LEU A 12 -19.23 3.64 -8.07
C LEU A 12 -19.16 4.03 -6.60
N PRO A 13 -19.78 3.25 -5.68
CA PRO A 13 -19.68 3.51 -4.25
C PRO A 13 -18.22 3.69 -3.84
N LYS A 14 -17.96 4.78 -3.13
CA LYS A 14 -16.60 5.16 -2.70
C LYS A 14 -15.99 4.08 -1.81
N VAL A 15 -14.73 3.73 -2.07
CA VAL A 15 -13.95 2.79 -1.27
C VAL A 15 -12.67 3.50 -0.80
N GLY A 16 -12.57 3.78 0.50
CA GLY A 16 -11.44 4.53 1.07
C GLY A 16 -11.29 5.94 0.48
N ASP A 17 -10.05 6.34 0.18
CA ASP A 17 -9.73 7.62 -0.47
C ASP A 17 -9.82 7.55 -2.01
N ARG A 18 -10.32 6.45 -2.58
CA ARG A 18 -10.36 6.22 -4.03
C ARG A 18 -11.69 6.65 -4.63
N GLU A 19 -11.63 7.25 -5.81
CA GLU A 19 -12.79 7.50 -6.67
C GLU A 19 -12.81 6.45 -7.80
N ASP A 20 -13.84 5.61 -7.79
CA ASP A 20 -14.02 4.51 -8.75
C ASP A 20 -15.13 4.82 -9.74
N PHE A 21 -14.90 4.46 -11.01
CA PHE A 21 -15.84 4.67 -12.09
C PHE A 21 -16.02 3.42 -12.94
N SER A 22 -17.26 3.15 -13.34
CA SER A 22 -17.55 2.33 -14.50
C SER A 22 -17.61 3.23 -15.73
N MET A 23 -16.63 3.08 -16.61
CA MET A 23 -16.53 3.84 -17.85
C MET A 23 -17.26 3.12 -18.95
N ARG A 24 -18.21 3.80 -19.58
CA ARG A 24 -18.85 3.35 -20.81
C ARG A 24 -18.42 4.22 -21.99
N ALA A 25 -17.88 3.61 -23.02
CA ALA A 25 -17.47 4.29 -24.24
C ALA A 25 -18.21 3.72 -25.44
N VAL A 26 -19.06 4.54 -26.06
CA VAL A 26 -19.84 4.19 -27.25
C VAL A 26 -19.28 4.94 -28.45
N GLY A 27 -18.71 4.21 -29.40
CA GLY A 27 -18.13 4.75 -30.64
C GLY A 27 -19.01 4.51 -31.88
N PRO A 28 -18.55 4.94 -33.06
CA PRO A 28 -19.20 4.55 -34.32
C PRO A 28 -19.07 3.04 -34.61
N GLY A 29 -20.15 2.43 -35.10
CA GLY A 29 -20.22 0.99 -35.41
C GLY A 29 -20.66 0.15 -34.20
N GLU A 30 -20.15 -1.08 -34.09
CA GLU A 30 -20.43 -2.01 -32.97
C GLU A 30 -19.46 -1.81 -31.78
N THR A 31 -19.12 -0.56 -31.45
CA THR A 31 -18.23 -0.25 -30.33
C THR A 31 -19.01 0.21 -29.11
N ASP A 32 -19.20 -0.68 -28.15
CA ASP A 32 -19.72 -0.39 -26.80
C ASP A 32 -18.84 -1.08 -25.77
N TYR A 33 -17.94 -0.33 -25.16
CA TYR A 33 -16.99 -0.85 -24.18
C TYR A 33 -17.36 -0.40 -22.78
N ASN A 34 -17.31 -1.34 -21.84
CA ASN A 34 -17.38 -1.07 -20.42
C ASN A 34 -16.09 -1.54 -19.74
N PHE A 35 -15.46 -0.67 -18.96
CA PHE A 35 -14.25 -0.99 -18.21
C PHE A 35 -14.13 -0.12 -16.95
N PRO A 36 -13.43 -0.58 -15.92
CA PRO A 36 -13.23 0.21 -14.72
C PRO A 36 -12.14 1.27 -14.89
N LEU A 37 -12.28 2.39 -14.20
CA LEU A 37 -11.25 3.42 -14.04
C LEU A 37 -11.22 3.88 -12.58
N SER A 38 -10.03 3.89 -12.00
CA SER A 38 -9.82 4.26 -10.60
C SER A 38 -8.80 5.39 -10.48
N MET A 39 -9.06 6.33 -9.58
CA MET A 39 -8.16 7.42 -9.24
C MET A 39 -8.02 7.54 -7.71
N THR A 40 -6.79 7.69 -7.21
CA THR A 40 -6.60 7.98 -5.78
C THR A 40 -7.00 9.41 -5.44
N GLY A 41 -7.49 9.66 -4.23
CA GLY A 41 -7.83 11.00 -3.76
C GLY A 41 -6.61 11.92 -3.72
N THR A 42 -5.43 11.35 -3.47
CA THR A 42 -4.16 12.07 -3.59
C THR A 42 -3.93 12.63 -4.99
N ILE A 43 -4.13 11.85 -6.06
CA ILE A 43 -3.89 12.36 -7.41
C ILE A 43 -4.95 13.39 -7.82
N LEU A 44 -6.20 13.20 -7.40
CA LEU A 44 -7.27 14.17 -7.61
C LEU A 44 -7.00 15.49 -6.87
N ALA A 45 -6.43 15.43 -5.67
CA ALA A 45 -6.02 16.61 -4.91
C ALA A 45 -4.83 17.34 -5.57
N ILE A 46 -3.89 16.62 -6.17
CA ILE A 46 -2.78 17.21 -6.94
C ILE A 46 -3.32 17.96 -8.16
N TRP A 47 -4.22 17.32 -8.91
CA TRP A 47 -4.79 17.92 -10.12
C TRP A 47 -5.80 19.03 -9.82
N GLN A 48 -6.45 18.99 -8.65
CA GLN A 48 -7.55 19.88 -8.26
C GLN A 48 -8.71 19.85 -9.25
N GLU A 49 -8.98 18.67 -9.80
CA GLU A 49 -9.99 18.44 -10.84
C GLU A 49 -11.23 17.74 -10.27
N ASP A 50 -12.38 17.97 -10.90
CA ASP A 50 -13.58 17.18 -10.63
C ASP A 50 -13.32 15.69 -11.00
N PRO A 51 -13.58 14.72 -10.11
CA PRO A 51 -13.30 13.31 -10.37
C PRO A 51 -13.98 12.78 -11.63
N LYS A 52 -15.23 13.17 -11.89
CA LYS A 52 -15.95 12.71 -13.08
C LYS A 52 -15.34 13.31 -14.35
N HIS A 53 -15.01 14.60 -14.32
CA HIS A 53 -14.32 15.27 -15.41
C HIS A 53 -12.97 14.59 -15.74
N ALA A 54 -12.16 14.31 -14.72
CA ALA A 54 -10.88 13.64 -14.87
C ALA A 54 -11.03 12.25 -15.50
N ALA A 55 -11.99 11.44 -15.03
CA ALA A 55 -12.26 10.10 -15.57
C ALA A 55 -12.63 10.14 -17.07
N GLU A 56 -13.53 11.05 -17.46
CA GLU A 56 -13.95 11.22 -18.85
C GLU A 56 -12.80 11.73 -19.74
N TYR A 57 -12.01 12.68 -19.23
CA TYR A 57 -10.86 13.23 -19.95
C TYR A 57 -9.78 12.17 -20.20
N LEU A 58 -9.40 11.40 -19.17
CA LEU A 58 -8.42 10.32 -19.32
C LEU A 58 -8.92 9.23 -20.27
N THR A 59 -10.20 8.86 -20.17
CA THR A 59 -10.81 7.86 -21.07
C THR A 59 -10.75 8.27 -22.54
N ARG A 60 -11.02 9.54 -22.86
CA ARG A 60 -10.86 10.06 -24.24
C ARG A 60 -9.44 9.85 -24.76
N ASN A 61 -8.45 10.13 -23.92
CA ASN A 61 -7.05 10.04 -24.28
C ASN A 61 -6.57 8.60 -24.42
N ILE A 62 -6.99 7.72 -23.51
CA ILE A 62 -6.76 6.28 -23.59
C ILE A 62 -7.29 5.72 -24.91
N LEU A 63 -8.56 5.99 -25.25
CA LEU A 63 -9.19 5.47 -26.46
C LEU A 63 -8.59 6.08 -27.73
N GLY A 64 -8.11 7.32 -27.67
CA GLY A 64 -7.34 7.94 -28.74
C GLY A 64 -6.03 7.22 -29.05
N VAL A 65 -5.41 6.58 -28.04
CA VAL A 65 -4.16 5.82 -28.20
C VAL A 65 -4.41 4.37 -28.61
N ILE A 66 -5.39 3.71 -28.00
CA ILE A 66 -5.73 2.30 -28.29
C ILE A 66 -6.36 2.15 -29.69
N GLY A 67 -7.05 3.20 -30.15
CA GLY A 67 -7.89 3.16 -31.34
C GLY A 67 -9.22 2.45 -31.07
N THR A 68 -10.26 2.78 -31.85
CA THR A 68 -11.62 2.26 -31.64
C THR A 68 -11.79 0.78 -32.04
N ALA A 69 -10.77 0.13 -32.59
CA ALA A 69 -10.85 -1.27 -33.01
C ALA A 69 -10.35 -2.26 -31.94
N SER A 70 -9.73 -1.77 -30.87
CA SER A 70 -9.18 -2.61 -29.81
C SER A 70 -9.92 -2.34 -28.50
N ALA A 71 -10.43 -3.41 -27.88
CA ALA A 71 -11.11 -3.29 -26.60
C ALA A 71 -10.12 -2.85 -25.49
N PRO A 72 -10.51 -1.94 -24.60
CA PRO A 72 -9.79 -1.68 -23.36
C PRO A 72 -9.66 -2.96 -22.52
N PRO A 73 -8.62 -3.09 -21.68
CA PRO A 73 -8.48 -4.25 -20.80
C PRO A 73 -9.63 -4.32 -19.80
N GLU A 74 -10.14 -5.53 -19.56
CA GLU A 74 -11.22 -5.78 -18.59
C GLU A 74 -10.87 -5.30 -17.17
N GLU A 75 -9.58 -5.39 -16.80
CA GLU A 75 -9.09 -4.97 -15.48
C GLU A 75 -9.06 -3.44 -15.33
N GLY A 76 -9.21 -2.71 -16.43
CA GLY A 76 -9.36 -1.26 -16.45
C GLY A 76 -8.06 -0.47 -16.24
N PHE A 77 -8.23 0.77 -15.80
CA PHE A 77 -7.14 1.73 -15.63
C PHE A 77 -7.05 2.24 -14.20
N TRP A 78 -5.82 2.52 -13.79
CA TRP A 78 -5.47 3.05 -12.48
C TRP A 78 -4.60 4.28 -12.62
N PHE A 79 -4.92 5.32 -11.86
CA PHE A 79 -4.16 6.56 -11.80
C PHE A 79 -3.88 6.94 -10.35
N ASP A 80 -2.60 7.12 -10.05
CA ASP A 80 -2.11 7.61 -8.77
C ASP A 80 -1.00 8.65 -8.99
N SER A 81 -0.47 9.20 -7.90
CA SER A 81 0.63 10.17 -7.93
C SER A 81 1.95 9.66 -8.50
N TYR A 82 2.08 8.35 -8.75
CA TYR A 82 3.33 7.73 -9.17
C TYR A 82 3.36 7.41 -10.67
N ASN A 83 2.23 7.00 -11.25
CA ASN A 83 2.13 6.79 -12.68
C ASN A 83 1.67 8.06 -13.43
N SER A 84 1.08 9.02 -12.73
CA SER A 84 0.54 10.25 -13.30
C SER A 84 1.54 11.40 -13.39
N GLY A 85 1.20 12.44 -14.15
CA GLY A 85 1.89 13.74 -14.14
C GLY A 85 1.31 14.69 -13.09
N ASP A 86 1.96 15.85 -12.92
CA ASP A 86 1.60 16.85 -11.92
C ASP A 86 0.27 17.55 -12.26
N THR A 87 -0.20 17.39 -13.51
CA THR A 87 -1.52 17.81 -13.95
C THR A 87 -2.26 16.68 -14.68
N LEU A 88 -3.58 16.77 -14.74
CA LEU A 88 -4.42 15.89 -15.54
C LEU A 88 -3.99 15.88 -17.02
N LYS A 89 -3.59 17.06 -17.53
CA LYS A 89 -3.08 17.22 -18.89
C LYS A 89 -1.76 16.47 -19.10
N GLU A 90 -0.80 16.64 -18.21
CA GLU A 90 0.48 15.92 -18.29
C GLU A 90 0.30 14.40 -18.21
N THR A 91 -0.64 13.94 -17.39
CA THR A 91 -1.00 12.51 -17.31
C THR A 91 -1.56 12.01 -18.65
N ALA A 92 -2.46 12.76 -19.28
CA ALA A 92 -2.95 12.43 -20.61
C ALA A 92 -1.83 12.46 -21.68
N ASP A 93 -0.89 13.41 -21.59
CA ASP A 93 0.25 13.46 -22.49
C ASP A 93 1.19 12.25 -22.28
N LYS A 94 1.37 11.80 -21.03
CA LYS A 94 2.07 10.53 -20.75
C LYS A 94 1.37 9.34 -21.38
N VAL A 95 0.03 9.25 -21.28
CA VAL A 95 -0.77 8.19 -21.94
C VAL A 95 -0.54 8.19 -23.45
N ARG A 96 -0.54 9.37 -24.09
CA ARG A 96 -0.31 9.53 -25.53
C ARG A 96 1.10 9.14 -25.97
N ASN A 97 2.11 9.58 -25.21
CA ASN A 97 3.51 9.45 -25.61
C ASN A 97 4.10 8.08 -25.26
N TYR A 98 3.70 7.50 -24.13
CA TYR A 98 4.27 6.25 -23.61
C TYR A 98 3.31 5.06 -23.74
N GLY A 99 2.09 5.30 -24.22
CA GLY A 99 1.05 4.30 -24.33
C GLY A 99 0.33 4.02 -23.01
N ILE A 100 -0.62 3.09 -23.07
CA ILE A 100 -1.56 2.84 -21.96
C ILE A 100 -1.04 1.86 -20.90
N LYS A 101 0.02 1.09 -21.18
CA LYS A 101 0.45 -0.05 -20.33
C LYS A 101 0.80 0.33 -18.89
N SER A 102 1.39 1.50 -18.67
CA SER A 102 1.75 1.99 -17.33
C SER A 102 0.54 2.41 -16.49
N PHE A 103 -0.63 2.50 -17.12
CA PHE A 103 -1.90 2.94 -16.52
C PHE A 103 -2.93 1.83 -16.49
N THR A 104 -2.74 0.76 -17.24
CA THR A 104 -3.60 -0.42 -17.10
C THR A 104 -3.41 -0.99 -15.71
N LYS A 105 -4.50 -1.36 -15.04
CA LYS A 105 -4.52 -2.17 -13.80
C LYS A 105 -4.05 -3.60 -14.07
N GLY A 106 -3.20 -3.77 -15.08
CA GLY A 106 -2.61 -5.04 -15.43
C GLY A 106 -1.90 -5.55 -14.20
N LYS A 107 -2.44 -6.64 -13.64
CA LYS A 107 -1.68 -7.55 -12.80
C LYS A 107 -0.28 -7.60 -13.38
N ILE A 108 0.70 -7.12 -12.64
CA ILE A 108 2.04 -7.64 -12.80
C ILE A 108 1.90 -9.13 -12.47
N ARG A 109 1.51 -9.93 -13.47
CA ARG A 109 1.47 -11.39 -13.48
C ARG A 109 2.91 -11.88 -13.54
N ASN A 110 3.75 -11.40 -12.64
CA ASN A 110 4.69 -12.31 -12.05
C ASN A 110 3.89 -12.99 -10.95
N ALA A 111 3.55 -14.26 -11.15
CA ALA A 111 2.93 -15.08 -10.11
C ALA A 111 3.69 -14.91 -8.77
N PHE A 112 5.00 -14.72 -8.83
CA PHE A 112 5.88 -14.40 -7.71
C PHE A 112 5.55 -13.10 -6.94
N ILE A 113 5.13 -12.03 -7.63
CA ILE A 113 4.87 -10.70 -7.04
C ILE A 113 3.55 -10.73 -6.26
N ARG A 114 2.48 -11.29 -6.85
CA ARG A 114 1.17 -11.42 -6.19
C ARG A 114 1.18 -12.35 -4.97
N LEU A 115 2.05 -13.36 -4.97
CA LEU A 115 2.19 -14.29 -3.85
C LEU A 115 2.67 -13.61 -2.57
N LEU A 116 3.52 -12.58 -2.66
CA LEU A 116 4.10 -11.95 -1.46
C LEU A 116 3.03 -11.24 -0.62
N GLY A 117 2.26 -10.32 -1.19
CA GLY A 117 1.23 -9.59 -0.44
C GLY A 117 0.14 -10.51 0.12
N GLU A 118 -0.35 -11.46 -0.69
CA GLU A 118 -1.33 -12.47 -0.27
C GLU A 118 -0.81 -13.31 0.93
N GLU A 119 0.48 -13.71 0.92
CA GLU A 119 1.08 -14.47 2.01
C GLU A 119 1.07 -13.75 3.38
N LEU A 120 1.17 -12.42 3.39
CA LEU A 120 1.07 -11.67 4.65
C LEU A 120 -0.36 -11.69 5.21
N PHE A 121 -1.35 -11.52 4.34
CA PHE A 121 -2.76 -11.54 4.73
C PHE A 121 -3.21 -12.95 5.14
N ASP A 122 -2.68 -13.99 4.51
CA ASP A 122 -2.85 -15.37 4.96
C ASP A 122 -2.28 -15.59 6.38
N GLU A 123 -1.10 -15.05 6.69
CA GLU A 123 -0.52 -15.16 8.03
C GLU A 123 -1.29 -14.32 9.06
N LYS A 124 -1.79 -13.13 8.66
CA LYS A 124 -2.72 -12.33 9.47
C LYS A 124 -3.95 -13.15 9.84
N GLU A 125 -4.62 -13.76 8.85
CA GLU A 125 -5.85 -14.53 9.08
C GLU A 125 -5.58 -15.76 9.99
N LYS A 126 -4.44 -16.44 9.80
CA LYS A 126 -4.04 -17.56 10.67
C LYS A 126 -3.83 -17.11 12.12
N LEU A 127 -3.21 -15.95 12.32
CA LEU A 127 -2.96 -15.39 13.65
C LEU A 127 -4.27 -14.96 14.32
N ASP A 128 -5.18 -14.30 13.58
CA ASP A 128 -6.51 -13.93 14.08
C ASP A 128 -7.33 -15.17 14.45
N LYS A 129 -7.41 -16.19 13.59
CA LYS A 129 -8.10 -17.46 13.90
C LYS A 129 -7.55 -18.14 15.15
N PHE A 130 -6.22 -18.15 15.31
CA PHE A 130 -5.58 -18.69 16.51
C PHE A 130 -5.96 -17.90 17.76
N PHE A 131 -5.93 -16.57 17.70
CA PHE A 131 -6.26 -15.72 18.84
C PHE A 131 -7.75 -15.79 19.22
N VAL A 132 -8.65 -15.84 18.23
CA VAL A 132 -10.09 -16.05 18.48
C VAL A 132 -10.33 -17.37 19.18
N SER A 133 -9.69 -18.45 18.70
CA SER A 133 -9.83 -19.79 19.29
C SER A 133 -9.28 -19.87 20.72
N LYS A 134 -8.13 -19.24 21.00
CA LYS A 134 -7.42 -19.38 22.28
C LYS A 134 -7.82 -18.33 23.33
N TYR A 135 -8.14 -17.11 22.90
CA TYR A 135 -8.35 -15.96 23.78
C TYR A 135 -9.70 -15.26 23.58
N GLY A 136 -10.47 -15.62 22.55
CA GLY A 136 -11.83 -15.09 22.32
C GLY A 136 -11.88 -13.71 21.64
N TYR A 137 -10.77 -13.24 21.07
CA TYR A 137 -10.69 -11.97 20.33
C TYR A 137 -9.69 -12.08 19.18
N GLU A 138 -9.81 -11.21 18.18
CA GLU A 138 -8.88 -11.15 17.04
C GLU A 138 -7.55 -10.49 17.44
N PHE A 139 -6.44 -10.94 16.83
CA PHE A 139 -5.12 -10.39 17.10
C PHE A 139 -4.98 -8.96 16.56
N PHE A 140 -5.57 -8.69 15.40
CA PHE A 140 -5.64 -7.35 14.82
C PHE A 140 -7.04 -6.75 14.99
N ARG A 141 -7.08 -5.43 15.18
CA ARG A 141 -8.30 -4.62 15.00
C ARG A 141 -8.58 -4.44 13.51
N SER A 142 -9.79 -3.99 13.18
CA SER A 142 -10.18 -3.60 11.82
C SER A 142 -9.18 -2.60 11.22
N PHE A 143 -8.87 -2.76 9.93
CA PHE A 143 -7.98 -1.89 9.16
C PHE A 143 -8.71 -0.83 8.33
N GLU A 144 -10.05 -0.74 8.45
CA GLU A 144 -10.89 0.16 7.64
C GLU A 144 -10.49 1.64 7.74
N ASP A 145 -9.89 2.05 8.86
CA ASP A 145 -9.38 3.41 9.10
C ASP A 145 -7.92 3.61 8.62
N ALA A 146 -7.25 2.55 8.16
CA ALA A 146 -5.85 2.56 7.76
C ALA A 146 -5.63 2.35 6.26
N PHE A 147 -6.20 1.28 5.67
CA PHE A 147 -6.07 0.95 4.25
C PHE A 147 -7.07 -0.14 3.81
N GLU A 148 -7.33 -0.23 2.51
CA GLU A 148 -8.11 -1.33 1.90
C GLU A 148 -7.22 -2.58 1.74
N ASP A 149 -7.69 -3.74 2.15
CA ASP A 149 -6.94 -5.01 2.09
C ASP A 149 -6.44 -5.33 0.68
N SER A 150 -7.28 -5.19 -0.36
CA SER A 150 -6.86 -5.46 -1.74
C SER A 150 -5.79 -4.50 -2.24
N GLN A 151 -5.86 -3.23 -1.84
CA GLN A 151 -4.86 -2.21 -2.18
C GLN A 151 -3.54 -2.49 -1.45
N ALA A 152 -3.60 -2.80 -0.15
CA ALA A 152 -2.44 -3.16 0.63
C ALA A 152 -1.77 -4.44 0.11
N ILE A 153 -2.55 -5.46 -0.29
CA ILE A 153 -2.01 -6.65 -0.95
C ILE A 153 -1.23 -6.26 -2.21
N GLU A 154 -1.81 -5.42 -3.08
CA GLU A 154 -1.17 -4.99 -4.33
C GLU A 154 0.11 -4.17 -4.07
N ASP A 155 0.04 -3.19 -3.16
CA ASP A 155 1.16 -2.33 -2.81
C ASP A 155 2.30 -3.12 -2.20
N LEU A 156 2.01 -4.05 -1.28
CA LEU A 156 3.02 -4.90 -0.65
C LEU A 156 3.61 -5.94 -1.62
N SER A 157 2.82 -6.38 -2.60
CA SER A 157 3.23 -7.34 -3.62
C SER A 157 4.28 -6.78 -4.57
N THR A 158 4.25 -5.48 -4.85
CA THR A 158 5.12 -4.86 -5.86
C THR A 158 6.49 -4.43 -5.32
N PRO A 159 7.59 -4.59 -6.08
CA PRO A 159 8.90 -4.09 -5.68
C PRO A 159 8.94 -2.57 -5.49
N ALA A 160 9.77 -2.10 -4.57
CA ALA A 160 9.97 -0.66 -4.36
C ALA A 160 10.90 -0.06 -5.43
N LYS A 161 10.35 0.80 -6.28
CA LYS A 161 11.07 1.45 -7.38
C LYS A 161 11.92 2.65 -6.94
N ASP A 162 11.53 3.29 -5.85
CA ASP A 162 12.20 4.47 -5.28
C ASP A 162 11.96 4.56 -3.76
N ASN A 163 12.59 5.55 -3.13
CA ASN A 163 12.52 5.72 -1.68
C ASN A 163 11.12 6.07 -1.17
N ALA A 164 10.30 6.78 -1.94
CA ALA A 164 8.94 7.13 -1.53
C ALA A 164 8.05 5.88 -1.53
N HIS A 165 8.14 5.10 -2.60
CA HIS A 165 7.55 3.77 -2.73
C HIS A 165 7.98 2.83 -1.60
N PHE A 166 9.26 2.81 -1.25
CA PHE A 166 9.76 2.02 -0.12
C PHE A 166 9.12 2.49 1.20
N LEU A 167 9.15 3.79 1.50
CA LEU A 167 8.61 4.33 2.74
C LEU A 167 7.09 4.21 2.88
N TYR A 168 6.35 4.32 1.77
CA TYR A 168 4.91 4.10 1.76
C TYR A 168 4.56 2.68 2.23
N ARG A 169 5.26 1.67 1.71
CA ARG A 169 5.08 0.28 2.14
C ARG A 169 5.50 0.05 3.60
N ILE A 170 6.55 0.71 4.07
CA ILE A 170 6.89 0.74 5.51
C ILE A 170 5.73 1.32 6.33
N CYS A 171 5.00 2.32 5.84
CA CYS A 171 3.84 2.87 6.52
C CYS A 171 2.68 1.86 6.58
N ILE A 172 2.43 1.10 5.51
CA ILE A 172 1.45 -0.01 5.51
C ILE A 172 1.82 -1.04 6.57
N LEU A 173 3.07 -1.54 6.58
CA LEU A 173 3.54 -2.50 7.60
C LEU A 173 3.47 -1.93 9.03
N SER A 174 3.74 -0.63 9.20
CA SER A 174 3.52 0.03 10.49
C SER A 174 2.04 0.09 10.86
N GLY A 175 1.14 0.20 9.89
CA GLY A 175 -0.30 0.13 10.11
C GLY A 175 -0.70 -1.21 10.73
N PHE A 176 -0.18 -2.33 10.22
CA PHE A 176 -0.32 -3.66 10.87
C PHE A 176 0.06 -3.64 12.35
N ILE A 177 1.22 -3.03 12.67
CA ILE A 177 1.69 -2.94 14.06
C ILE A 177 0.75 -2.09 14.92
N ASP A 178 0.27 -0.97 14.38
CA ASP A 178 -0.63 -0.06 15.10
C ASP A 178 -2.01 -0.71 15.38
N HIS A 179 -2.39 -1.71 14.58
CA HIS A 179 -3.65 -2.45 14.72
C HIS A 179 -3.58 -3.67 15.62
N ILE A 180 -2.41 -4.03 16.16
CA ILE A 180 -2.30 -5.13 17.14
C ILE A 180 -3.23 -4.85 18.34
N ASN A 181 -4.08 -5.82 18.65
CA ASN A 181 -5.19 -5.74 19.61
C ASN A 181 -4.89 -6.48 20.93
N VAL A 182 -3.63 -6.73 21.21
CA VAL A 182 -3.21 -7.51 22.38
C VAL A 182 -2.80 -6.56 23.51
N ARG A 183 -3.45 -6.69 24.68
CA ARG A 183 -3.24 -5.81 25.84
C ARG A 183 -3.35 -6.58 27.16
N VAL A 184 -2.66 -6.10 28.19
CA VAL A 184 -2.86 -6.58 29.56
C VAL A 184 -4.15 -5.96 30.13
N ALA A 185 -4.91 -6.68 30.96
CA ALA A 185 -6.23 -6.27 31.43
C ALA A 185 -6.28 -4.90 32.16
N GLN A 186 -5.14 -4.41 32.68
CA GLN A 186 -5.02 -3.13 33.38
C GLN A 186 -4.41 -2.01 32.51
N GLU A 187 -4.03 -2.30 31.27
CA GLU A 187 -3.43 -1.31 30.37
C GLU A 187 -4.48 -0.41 29.73
N SER A 188 -4.24 0.90 29.81
CA SER A 188 -5.01 1.89 29.07
C SER A 188 -4.88 1.69 27.56
N THR A 189 -5.93 2.06 26.82
CA THR A 189 -5.92 2.13 25.34
C THR A 189 -4.89 3.12 24.81
N SER A 190 -4.41 4.06 25.63
CA SER A 190 -3.34 5.00 25.30
C SER A 190 -1.95 4.37 25.17
N VAL A 191 -1.74 3.15 25.67
CA VAL A 191 -0.49 2.41 25.46
C VAL A 191 -0.38 2.03 23.98
N LEU A 192 0.75 2.36 23.35
CA LEU A 192 1.03 2.04 21.94
C LEU A 192 0.97 0.53 21.72
N SER A 193 0.37 0.10 20.61
CA SER A 193 0.07 -1.31 20.32
C SER A 193 1.30 -2.23 20.39
N LEU A 194 2.46 -1.77 19.89
CA LEU A 194 3.71 -2.54 20.01
C LEU A 194 4.17 -2.72 21.46
N GLN A 195 4.02 -1.68 22.29
CA GLN A 195 4.38 -1.76 23.71
C GLN A 195 3.41 -2.67 24.47
N ALA A 196 2.12 -2.58 24.16
CA ALA A 196 1.10 -3.46 24.74
C ALA A 196 1.34 -4.93 24.37
N LEU A 197 1.65 -5.22 23.10
CA LEU A 197 2.06 -6.56 22.66
C LEU A 197 3.27 -7.06 23.45
N LYS A 198 4.32 -6.22 23.57
CA LYS A 198 5.54 -6.57 24.30
C LYS A 198 5.24 -6.91 25.76
N ASN A 199 4.43 -6.10 26.44
CA ASN A 199 4.05 -6.33 27.83
C ASN A 199 3.23 -7.61 27.99
N TRP A 200 2.30 -7.85 27.07
CA TRP A 200 1.51 -9.08 27.05
C TRP A 200 2.39 -10.32 26.81
N LEU A 201 3.35 -10.26 25.88
CA LEU A 201 4.29 -11.36 25.62
C LEU A 201 5.19 -11.63 26.83
N LYS A 202 5.60 -10.59 27.58
CA LYS A 202 6.37 -10.75 28.81
C LYS A 202 5.62 -11.56 29.88
N ILE A 203 4.30 -11.43 29.95
CA ILE A 203 3.44 -12.19 30.88
C ILE A 203 3.30 -13.64 30.44
N ASN A 204 3.19 -13.88 29.13
CA ASN A 204 2.91 -15.22 28.58
C ASN A 204 4.17 -16.05 28.29
N LEU A 205 5.33 -15.40 28.17
CA LEU A 205 6.63 -16.01 27.86
C LEU A 205 7.67 -15.53 28.87
N ASP A 206 8.70 -14.81 28.41
CA ASP A 206 9.73 -14.16 29.22
C ASP A 206 10.22 -12.89 28.52
N GLU A 207 11.00 -12.05 29.23
CA GLU A 207 11.47 -10.77 28.68
C GLU A 207 12.36 -10.92 27.45
N ARG A 208 13.22 -11.95 27.41
CA ARG A 208 14.12 -12.16 26.29
C ARG A 208 13.33 -12.52 25.04
N ARG A 209 12.43 -13.51 25.13
CA ARG A 209 11.57 -13.92 24.01
C ARG A 209 10.65 -12.80 23.55
N ALA A 210 10.07 -12.03 24.48
CA ALA A 210 9.24 -10.88 24.14
C ALA A 210 10.03 -9.81 23.36
N ASN A 211 11.28 -9.54 23.75
CA ASN A 211 12.16 -8.63 23.01
C ASN A 211 12.47 -9.18 21.61
N ASP A 212 12.80 -10.47 21.50
CA ASP A 212 13.15 -11.09 20.23
C ASP A 212 11.95 -11.07 19.24
N LEU A 213 10.75 -11.44 19.70
CA LEU A 213 9.53 -11.46 18.89
C LEU A 213 9.04 -10.07 18.45
N THR A 214 9.39 -9.01 19.19
CA THR A 214 8.94 -7.64 18.88
C THR A 214 10.01 -6.80 18.17
N LYS A 215 11.24 -7.33 18.03
CA LYS A 215 12.37 -6.59 17.46
C LYS A 215 12.10 -6.12 16.03
N THR A 216 11.61 -7.00 15.17
CA THR A 216 11.31 -6.65 13.78
C THR A 216 10.29 -5.52 13.69
N PHE A 217 9.23 -5.58 14.50
CA PHE A 217 8.20 -4.54 14.53
C PHE A 217 8.77 -3.20 14.99
N GLN A 218 9.64 -3.21 16.01
CA GLN A 218 10.35 -2.01 16.44
C GLN A 218 11.19 -1.42 15.30
N MET A 219 11.90 -2.26 14.54
CA MET A 219 12.71 -1.80 13.40
C MET A 219 11.85 -1.21 12.28
N ILE A 220 10.66 -1.76 12.00
CA ILE A 220 9.69 -1.14 11.08
C ILE A 220 9.24 0.23 11.59
N LYS A 221 8.89 0.36 12.87
CA LYS A 221 8.50 1.65 13.47
C LYS A 221 9.64 2.67 13.39
N ASN A 222 10.88 2.22 13.57
CA ASN A 222 12.06 3.08 13.39
C ASN A 222 12.23 3.52 11.93
N LEU A 223 12.05 2.63 10.95
CA LEU A 223 12.07 3.01 9.53
C LEU A 223 10.97 4.02 9.18
N ARG A 224 9.77 3.91 9.77
CA ARG A 224 8.64 4.85 9.56
C ARG A 224 8.98 6.27 9.99
N LYS A 225 9.88 6.49 10.97
CA LYS A 225 10.31 7.84 11.40
C LYS A 225 11.04 8.65 10.32
N GLN A 226 11.26 8.06 9.14
CA GLN A 226 11.67 8.78 7.94
C GLN A 226 10.50 9.55 7.28
N TYR A 227 9.27 9.38 7.76
CA TYR A 227 8.09 10.09 7.27
C TYR A 227 7.43 10.91 8.39
N PRO A 228 7.24 12.23 8.18
CA PRO A 228 7.68 13.01 7.02
C PRO A 228 9.21 13.20 6.99
N ILE A 229 9.78 13.38 5.78
CA ILE A 229 11.24 13.33 5.48
C ILE A 229 12.12 14.22 6.38
N HIS A 230 11.56 15.27 6.98
CA HIS A 230 12.30 16.16 7.88
C HIS A 230 12.62 15.52 9.24
N GLU A 231 11.92 14.46 9.67
CA GLU A 231 12.18 13.75 10.92
C GLU A 231 13.30 12.70 10.85
N HIS A 232 13.84 12.47 9.64
CA HIS A 232 14.92 11.50 9.37
C HIS A 232 16.26 11.88 10.06
N PHE A 233 16.43 13.14 10.46
CA PHE A 233 17.71 13.65 10.92
C PHE A 233 17.64 14.25 12.33
N THR A 234 18.77 14.17 13.03
CA THR A 234 19.04 14.90 14.28
C THR A 234 20.24 15.81 14.08
N ILE A 235 20.39 16.81 14.95
CA ILE A 235 21.53 17.73 14.97
C ILE A 235 22.50 17.24 16.05
N THR A 236 23.77 17.03 15.70
CA THR A 236 24.82 16.67 16.68
C THR A 236 25.21 17.86 17.54
N ALA A 237 25.98 17.63 18.62
CA ALA A 237 26.50 18.70 19.47
C ALA A 237 27.34 19.73 18.67
N GLU A 238 27.94 19.30 17.56
CA GLU A 238 28.72 20.13 16.62
C GLU A 238 27.87 20.80 15.53
N GLY A 239 26.53 20.76 15.65
CA GLY A 239 25.62 21.41 14.71
C GLY A 239 25.42 20.66 13.38
N ARG A 240 25.89 19.41 13.25
CA ARG A 240 25.80 18.65 12.00
C ARG A 240 24.50 17.87 11.91
N ARG A 241 23.85 17.92 10.74
CA ARG A 241 22.66 17.11 10.44
C ARG A 241 23.07 15.67 10.15
N VAL A 242 22.67 14.73 10.99
CA VAL A 242 22.97 13.29 10.82
C VAL A 242 21.70 12.46 10.88
N VAL A 243 21.66 11.33 10.18
CA VAL A 243 20.55 10.38 10.25
C VAL A 243 20.41 9.87 11.68
N ARG A 244 19.19 9.87 12.24
CA ARG A 244 18.92 9.35 13.59
C ARG A 244 19.44 7.93 13.75
N ASP A 245 20.01 7.62 14.91
CA ASP A 245 20.64 6.33 15.17
C ASP A 245 19.65 5.17 15.07
N GLU A 246 18.40 5.35 15.51
CA GLU A 246 17.33 4.36 15.38
C GLU A 246 17.03 3.99 13.92
N ILE A 247 17.08 4.97 13.01
CA ILE A 247 16.87 4.75 11.57
C ILE A 247 18.08 4.03 10.99
N ARG A 248 19.29 4.40 11.42
CA ARG A 248 20.53 3.72 11.00
C ARG A 248 20.57 2.27 11.47
N GLU A 249 20.13 2.01 12.70
CA GLU A 249 20.01 0.67 13.26
C GLU A 249 19.02 -0.17 12.46
N ALA A 250 17.83 0.37 12.16
CA ALA A 250 16.84 -0.34 11.37
C ALA A 250 17.31 -0.60 9.92
N LYS A 251 18.00 0.37 9.30
CA LYS A 251 18.63 0.17 7.98
C LYS A 251 19.66 -0.95 8.00
N LYS A 252 20.47 -1.03 9.07
CA LYS A 252 21.43 -2.12 9.26
C LYS A 252 20.73 -3.45 9.51
N TYR A 253 19.67 -3.47 10.32
CA TYR A 253 18.92 -4.68 10.66
C TYR A 253 18.36 -5.36 9.41
N PHE A 254 17.71 -4.62 8.52
CA PHE A 254 17.12 -5.14 7.28
C PHE A 254 18.10 -5.20 6.09
N ASN A 255 19.38 -4.89 6.30
CA ASN A 255 20.38 -4.79 5.24
C ASN A 255 19.93 -3.90 4.07
N ILE A 256 19.43 -2.69 4.37
CA ILE A 256 18.94 -1.74 3.37
C ILE A 256 20.11 -1.22 2.53
N THR A 257 19.97 -1.36 1.21
CA THR A 257 20.95 -0.92 0.20
C THR A 257 20.28 0.03 -0.80
N PRO A 258 21.05 0.67 -1.71
CA PRO A 258 20.46 1.45 -2.81
C PRO A 258 19.56 0.62 -3.76
N ASP A 259 19.70 -0.72 -3.76
CA ASP A 259 18.76 -1.62 -4.43
C ASP A 259 17.50 -1.76 -3.54
N LEU A 260 16.51 -0.92 -3.83
CA LEU A 260 15.29 -0.81 -3.03
C LEU A 260 14.33 -1.97 -3.25
N GLU A 261 14.38 -2.64 -4.41
CA GLU A 261 13.58 -3.84 -4.66
C GLU A 261 14.02 -4.96 -3.72
N ARG A 262 15.34 -5.22 -3.67
CA ARG A 262 15.91 -6.20 -2.75
C ARG A 262 15.72 -5.80 -1.29
N SER A 263 15.92 -4.52 -0.99
CA SER A 263 15.73 -4.00 0.37
C SER A 263 14.29 -4.15 0.84
N TRP A 264 13.30 -3.94 -0.03
CA TRP A 264 11.89 -4.18 0.26
C TRP A 264 11.64 -5.65 0.56
N LEU A 265 12.16 -6.55 -0.27
CA LEU A 265 11.97 -7.99 -0.09
C LEU A 265 12.52 -8.48 1.27
N ASN A 266 13.68 -7.97 1.70
CA ASN A 266 14.24 -8.29 3.01
C ASN A 266 13.29 -7.86 4.15
N VAL A 267 12.85 -6.59 4.11
CA VAL A 267 11.94 -6.03 5.11
C VAL A 267 10.64 -6.83 5.19
N PHE A 268 10.02 -7.07 4.04
CA PHE A 268 8.75 -7.77 3.94
C PHE A 268 8.86 -9.20 4.49
N THR A 269 9.90 -9.92 4.08
CA THR A 269 10.15 -11.30 4.49
C THR A 269 10.34 -11.41 6.00
N ASP A 270 11.18 -10.54 6.59
CA ASP A 270 11.43 -10.52 8.02
C ASP A 270 10.16 -10.18 8.81
N PHE A 271 9.35 -9.23 8.34
CA PHE A 271 8.09 -8.86 8.97
C PHE A 271 7.09 -10.02 8.97
N LYS A 272 6.85 -10.64 7.81
CA LYS A 272 5.97 -11.80 7.68
C LYS A 272 6.42 -12.96 8.57
N ASN A 273 7.72 -13.28 8.53
CA ASN A 273 8.28 -14.36 9.35
C ASN A 273 8.13 -14.08 10.84
N SER A 274 8.21 -12.81 11.26
CA SER A 274 8.02 -12.42 12.67
C SER A 274 6.56 -12.61 13.13
N LEU A 275 5.57 -12.35 12.28
CA LEU A 275 4.16 -12.68 12.58
C LEU A 275 3.96 -14.19 12.71
N ALA A 276 4.52 -14.96 11.78
CA ALA A 276 4.45 -16.42 11.84
C ALA A 276 5.13 -16.97 13.09
N GLU A 277 6.24 -16.38 13.52
CA GLU A 277 6.99 -16.79 14.72
C GLU A 277 6.22 -16.52 16.01
N ILE A 278 5.48 -15.40 16.09
CA ILE A 278 4.57 -15.15 17.22
C ILE A 278 3.54 -16.27 17.32
N ARG A 279 2.89 -16.63 16.21
CA ARG A 279 1.91 -17.72 16.21
C ARG A 279 2.54 -19.04 16.64
N LYS A 280 3.67 -19.42 16.06
CA LYS A 280 4.38 -20.67 16.36
C LYS A 280 4.82 -20.76 17.82
N THR A 281 5.32 -19.66 18.39
CA THR A 281 5.81 -19.63 19.77
C THR A 281 4.66 -19.75 20.78
N LEU A 282 3.46 -19.30 20.41
CA LEU A 282 2.29 -19.31 21.28
C LEU A 282 1.43 -20.57 21.15
N GLN A 283 1.63 -21.40 20.12
CA GLN A 283 0.95 -22.69 19.93
C GLN A 283 1.46 -23.74 20.91
#